data_AF-A0A7S3HH52-F1
#
_entry.id   AF-A0A7S3HH52-F1
#
_cell.length_a   1.000
_cell.length_b   1.000
_cell.length_c   1.000
_cell.angle_alpha   90.00
_cell.angle_beta   90.00
_cell.angle_gamma   90.00
#
_symmetry.space_group_name_H-M   'P 1'
#
loop_
_entity.id
_entity.type
_entity.pdbx_description
1 polymer ?
#
loop_
_entity_poly.entity_id
_entity_poly.type
_entity_poly.pdbx_seq_one_letter_code
_entity_poly.pdbx_strand_id
1 'polypeptide(L)'
;IHKDICRFHGDETRVAATQNITPVCVNDRIEIAVNLFNAMGLIDVNKVRWHPLEVFPLHSRECPIEQELFDWYDLDSFQSQSVERLQIPDFFAPQLVHHSTEYAGIDVAVSRTSLRAEAQGVVPQADRILGSRFEVLPRSSPIILPLKRVGLQHDRFTKIQLRQGDTIQLYISQGGKMT
;
A
#
# COMPACT_ATOMS: atom_id res chain seq x y z
N ILE A 1 28.31 -1.28 12.44
CA ILE A 1 27.51 -1.89 11.34
C ILE A 1 26.11 -2.12 11.91
N HIS A 2 25.18 -1.18 11.68
CA HIS A 2 23.77 -1.43 12.00
C HIS A 2 23.31 -2.49 10.99
N LYS A 3 23.18 -3.74 11.42
CA LYS A 3 22.31 -4.67 10.70
C LYS A 3 20.92 -4.07 10.81
N ASP A 4 20.28 -3.82 9.68
CA ASP A 4 18.82 -3.68 9.62
C ASP A 4 18.24 -5.03 10.03
N ILE A 5 18.21 -5.30 11.34
CA ILE A 5 17.60 -6.49 11.90
C ILE A 5 16.11 -6.22 11.84
N CYS A 6 15.47 -6.71 10.79
CA CYS A 6 14.03 -6.93 10.81
C CYS A 6 13.75 -7.85 12.00
N ARG A 7 13.16 -7.33 13.08
CA ARG A 7 12.63 -8.14 14.18
C ARG A 7 11.33 -8.82 13.77
N PHE A 8 11.31 -9.42 12.57
CA PHE A 8 10.30 -10.43 12.26
C PHE A 8 10.81 -11.75 12.86
N HIS A 9 10.75 -11.82 14.18
CA HIS A 9 10.81 -13.08 14.90
C HIS A 9 9.35 -13.49 15.06
N GLY A 10 9.00 -14.57 14.35
CA GLY A 10 7.63 -15.00 14.16
C GLY A 10 6.89 -15.20 15.47
N ASP A 11 5.64 -14.76 15.47
CA ASP A 11 4.49 -15.62 15.70
C ASP A 11 3.25 -14.92 15.07
N GLU A 12 2.47 -15.69 14.29
CA GLU A 12 1.04 -15.51 14.00
C GLU A 12 0.48 -14.16 13.50
N THR A 13 1.30 -13.18 13.12
CA THR A 13 0.76 -11.93 12.57
C THR A 13 0.58 -12.06 11.07
N ARG A 14 -0.68 -12.17 10.63
CA ARG A 14 -1.13 -11.95 9.24
C ARG A 14 -0.86 -10.49 8.85
N VAL A 15 0.41 -10.10 8.75
CA VAL A 15 0.78 -8.72 8.41
C VAL A 15 0.58 -8.55 6.91
N ALA A 16 -0.42 -7.76 6.54
CA ALA A 16 -0.56 -7.30 5.17
C ALA A 16 0.70 -6.51 4.80
N ALA A 17 1.44 -7.00 3.80
CA ALA A 17 2.57 -6.28 3.23
C ALA A 17 2.03 -5.24 2.25
N THR A 18 1.93 -3.98 2.67
CA THR A 18 1.35 -2.93 1.85
C THR A 18 2.43 -2.22 1.03
N GLN A 19 2.45 -2.44 -0.29
CA GLN A 19 3.28 -1.66 -1.20
C GLN A 19 2.46 -0.52 -1.80
N ASN A 20 2.62 0.69 -1.24
CA ASN A 20 1.92 1.86 -1.73
C ASN A 20 2.64 2.47 -2.94
N ILE A 21 1.90 2.63 -4.03
CA ILE A 21 2.26 3.50 -5.13
C ILE A 21 1.25 4.65 -5.10
N THR A 22 1.66 5.80 -4.61
CA THR A 22 0.78 6.97 -4.48
C THR A 22 1.25 8.05 -5.44
N PRO A 23 0.38 8.53 -6.36
CA PRO A 23 0.71 9.69 -7.18
C PRO A 23 0.82 10.93 -6.29
N VAL A 24 1.79 11.79 -6.60
CA VAL A 24 2.01 13.07 -5.90
C VAL A 24 1.56 14.20 -6.82
N CYS A 25 0.77 15.12 -6.30
CA CYS A 25 0.32 16.31 -7.02
C CYS A 25 1.14 17.55 -6.62
N VAL A 26 1.04 18.60 -7.42
CA VAL A 26 1.57 19.91 -7.04
C VAL A 26 0.97 20.33 -5.70
N ASN A 27 1.82 20.85 -4.80
CA ASN A 27 1.52 21.24 -3.40
C ASN A 27 1.49 20.13 -2.36
N ASP A 28 1.69 18.87 -2.74
CA ASP A 28 1.91 17.80 -1.77
C ASP A 28 3.26 17.92 -1.07
N ARG A 29 3.35 17.25 0.07
CA ARG A 29 4.55 17.20 0.88
C ARG A 29 5.12 15.80 0.84
N ILE A 30 6.36 15.67 0.36
CA ILE A 30 7.10 14.42 0.41
C ILE A 30 7.97 14.43 1.67
N GLU A 31 7.78 13.44 2.54
CA GLU A 31 8.66 13.21 3.69
C GLU A 31 9.73 12.18 3.34
N ILE A 32 11.00 12.54 3.51
CA ILE A 32 12.13 11.64 3.25
C ILE A 32 12.84 11.36 4.58
N ALA A 33 12.92 10.09 4.95
CA ALA A 33 13.72 9.64 6.08
C ALA A 33 15.20 9.58 5.68
N VAL A 34 16.05 10.38 6.31
CA VAL A 34 17.51 10.35 6.07
C VAL A 34 18.21 9.89 7.35
N ASN A 35 18.88 8.74 7.28
CA ASN A 35 19.75 8.27 8.34
C ASN A 35 21.17 8.77 8.04
N LEU A 36 21.68 9.65 8.89
CA LEU A 36 23.05 10.14 8.79
C LEU A 36 23.93 9.31 9.72
N PHE A 37 24.99 8.69 9.19
CA PHE A 37 25.98 7.97 10.00
C PHE A 37 27.40 8.21 9.49
N ASN A 38 28.38 8.22 10.39
CA ASN A 38 29.79 8.03 10.05
C ASN A 38 30.51 7.23 11.15
N ALA A 39 31.73 6.79 10.88
CA ALA A 39 32.49 5.92 11.79
C ALA A 39 32.79 6.56 13.16
N MET A 40 32.80 7.89 13.24
CA MET A 40 33.13 8.66 14.45
C MET A 40 31.88 9.16 15.21
N GLY A 41 30.68 8.92 14.68
CA GLY A 41 29.43 9.45 15.24
C GLY A 41 29.28 10.98 15.16
N LEU A 42 30.09 11.67 14.34
CA LEU A 42 30.14 13.13 14.24
C LEU A 42 29.74 13.60 12.85
N ILE A 43 28.57 14.21 12.71
CA ILE A 43 28.05 14.62 11.40
C ILE A 43 27.83 16.12 11.37
N ASP A 44 28.48 16.79 10.43
CA ASP A 44 28.27 18.20 10.16
C ASP A 44 27.03 18.38 9.25
N VAL A 45 25.87 18.55 9.88
CA VAL A 45 24.58 18.72 9.18
C VAL A 45 24.60 19.93 8.24
N ASN A 46 25.42 20.94 8.52
CA ASN A 46 25.53 22.13 7.68
C ASN A 46 26.24 21.85 6.35
N LYS A 47 26.92 20.71 6.20
CA LYS A 47 27.52 20.26 4.93
C LYS A 47 26.66 19.26 4.17
N VAL A 48 25.55 18.80 4.75
CA VAL A 48 24.58 17.96 4.05
C VAL A 48 23.84 18.83 3.02
N ARG A 49 23.82 18.36 1.78
CA ARG A 49 23.16 19.03 0.65
C ARG A 49 22.41 17.99 -0.15
N TRP A 50 21.26 18.36 -0.69
CA TRP A 50 20.56 17.55 -1.67
C TRP A 50 21.34 17.56 -2.98
N HIS A 51 21.46 16.39 -3.61
CA HIS A 51 21.88 16.32 -5.00
C HIS A 51 20.84 17.04 -5.88
N PRO A 52 21.24 17.68 -6.99
CA PRO A 52 20.28 18.18 -7.97
C PRO A 52 19.26 17.11 -8.37
N LEU A 53 18.02 17.55 -8.56
CA LEU A 53 16.94 16.66 -8.99
C LEU A 53 17.20 16.19 -10.43
N GLU A 54 17.18 14.88 -10.62
CA GLU A 54 17.21 14.25 -11.93
C GLU A 54 15.82 13.71 -12.25
N VAL A 55 15.32 14.01 -13.45
CA VAL A 55 13.98 13.62 -13.89
C VAL A 55 14.13 12.62 -15.02
N PHE A 56 13.52 11.45 -14.83
CA PHE A 56 13.51 10.37 -15.82
C PHE A 56 12.07 10.07 -16.23
N PRO A 57 11.82 9.72 -17.51
CA PRO A 57 10.51 9.23 -17.93
C PRO A 57 10.21 7.90 -17.22
N LEU A 58 9.04 7.82 -16.59
CA LEU A 58 8.57 6.59 -15.96
C LEU A 58 7.89 5.71 -17.01
N HIS A 59 8.32 4.45 -17.11
CA HIS A 59 7.56 3.43 -17.81
C HIS A 59 6.38 3.01 -16.92
N SER A 60 5.28 2.52 -17.50
CA SER A 60 4.12 2.05 -16.73
C SER A 60 4.58 1.06 -15.66
N ARG A 61 4.36 1.40 -14.39
CA ARG A 61 4.74 0.54 -13.29
C ARG A 61 3.56 -0.38 -12.98
N GLU A 62 3.62 -1.59 -13.49
CA GLU A 62 2.68 -2.66 -13.14
C GLU A 62 2.98 -3.17 -11.73
N CYS A 63 1.93 -3.59 -11.01
CA CYS A 63 2.12 -4.30 -9.76
C CYS A 63 2.79 -5.65 -10.09
N PRO A 64 3.83 -6.10 -9.38
CA PRO A 64 4.49 -7.39 -9.70
C PRO A 64 3.52 -8.57 -9.80
N ILE A 65 2.45 -8.55 -9.00
CA ILE A 65 1.41 -9.60 -9.02
C ILE A 65 0.65 -9.65 -10.35
N GLU A 66 0.51 -8.53 -11.06
CA GLU A 66 -0.12 -8.48 -12.38
C GLU A 66 0.80 -9.02 -13.48
N GLN A 67 2.10 -9.15 -13.21
CA GLN A 67 3.05 -9.76 -14.14
C GLN A 67 3.11 -11.28 -13.96
N GLU A 68 2.77 -11.77 -12.77
CA GLU A 68 2.80 -13.20 -12.43
C GLU A 68 1.46 -13.89 -12.68
N LEU A 69 0.35 -13.17 -12.52
CA LEU A 69 -1.00 -13.69 -12.70
C LEU A 69 -1.59 -13.26 -14.04
N PHE A 70 -2.31 -14.19 -14.66
CA PHE A 70 -3.06 -14.00 -15.88
C PHE A 70 -4.54 -14.35 -15.64
N ASP A 71 -5.38 -13.94 -16.58
CA ASP A 71 -6.83 -14.21 -16.62
C ASP A 71 -7.59 -13.76 -15.35
N TRP A 72 -7.92 -12.46 -15.30
CA TRP A 72 -8.73 -11.88 -14.25
C TRP A 72 -10.22 -12.05 -14.56
N TYR A 73 -10.98 -12.61 -13.61
CA TYR A 73 -12.39 -12.94 -13.76
C TYR A 73 -13.27 -12.17 -12.77
N ASP A 74 -14.54 -11.98 -13.10
CA ASP A 74 -15.56 -11.58 -12.12
C ASP A 74 -15.82 -12.70 -11.09
N LEU A 75 -16.58 -12.38 -10.04
CA LEU A 75 -16.85 -13.31 -8.94
C LEU A 75 -17.53 -14.60 -9.39
N ASP A 76 -18.57 -14.49 -10.23
CA ASP A 76 -19.39 -15.64 -10.65
C ASP A 76 -18.58 -16.58 -11.54
N SER A 77 -17.82 -16.01 -12.48
CA SER A 77 -16.92 -16.73 -13.36
C SER A 77 -15.81 -17.44 -12.57
N PHE A 78 -15.20 -16.75 -11.60
CA PHE A 78 -14.16 -17.33 -10.75
C PHE A 78 -14.70 -18.48 -9.88
N GLN A 79 -15.85 -18.28 -9.23
CA GLN A 79 -16.48 -19.30 -8.38
C GLN A 79 -16.99 -20.51 -9.17
N SER A 80 -17.29 -20.38 -10.46
CA SER A 80 -17.62 -21.52 -11.31
C SER A 80 -16.44 -22.46 -11.56
N GLN A 81 -15.21 -21.96 -11.38
CA GLN A 81 -13.96 -22.66 -11.68
C GLN A 81 -13.10 -22.92 -10.41
N SER A 82 -13.51 -22.37 -9.27
CA SER A 82 -12.79 -22.46 -8.00
C SER A 82 -13.69 -22.99 -6.87
N VAL A 83 -13.07 -23.62 -5.88
CA VAL A 83 -13.76 -24.06 -4.64
C VAL A 83 -13.80 -22.95 -3.58
N GLU A 84 -13.10 -21.84 -3.81
CA GLU A 84 -13.01 -20.72 -2.86
C GLU A 84 -14.30 -19.88 -2.84
N ARG A 85 -14.83 -19.64 -1.64
CA ARG A 85 -16.03 -18.82 -1.43
C ARG A 85 -15.64 -17.41 -1.03
N LEU A 86 -15.32 -16.61 -2.04
CA LEU A 86 -14.92 -15.22 -1.86
C LEU A 86 -16.15 -14.32 -1.67
N GLN A 87 -16.04 -13.33 -0.78
CA GLN A 87 -17.04 -12.28 -0.60
C GLN A 87 -16.41 -10.93 -0.89
N ILE A 88 -17.16 -10.05 -1.56
CA ILE A 88 -16.75 -8.66 -1.76
C ILE A 88 -16.91 -7.94 -0.42
N PRO A 89 -15.82 -7.49 0.21
CA PRO A 89 -15.94 -6.92 1.53
C PRO A 89 -16.17 -5.41 1.47
N ASP A 90 -17.21 -4.92 2.14
CA ASP A 90 -17.48 -3.49 2.34
C ASP A 90 -16.88 -2.96 3.65
N PHE A 91 -15.70 -3.47 4.04
CA PHE A 91 -15.12 -3.22 5.37
C PHE A 91 -14.71 -1.76 5.62
N PHE A 92 -14.59 -0.97 4.56
CA PHE A 92 -14.00 0.37 4.57
C PHE A 92 -15.01 1.50 4.34
N ALA A 93 -16.28 1.16 4.14
CA ALA A 93 -17.34 2.15 4.05
C ALA A 93 -17.53 2.92 5.37
N PRO A 94 -17.94 4.20 5.30
CA PRO A 94 -18.28 4.96 4.08
C PRO A 94 -17.09 5.65 3.41
N GLN A 95 -15.90 5.62 3.99
CA GLN A 95 -14.75 6.38 3.47
C GLN A 95 -14.26 5.83 2.14
N LEU A 96 -14.11 4.50 2.04
CA LEU A 96 -13.72 3.84 0.80
C LEU A 96 -14.89 2.97 0.33
N VAL A 97 -15.48 3.36 -0.80
CA VAL A 97 -16.60 2.67 -1.41
C VAL A 97 -16.08 1.71 -2.47
N HIS A 98 -16.58 0.48 -2.43
CA HIS A 98 -16.27 -0.53 -3.44
C HIS A 98 -16.75 -0.10 -4.83
N HIS A 99 -15.91 -0.28 -5.84
CA HIS A 99 -16.24 -0.02 -7.24
C HIS A 99 -16.27 -1.32 -8.06
N SER A 100 -15.21 -2.13 -7.98
CA SER A 100 -15.11 -3.39 -8.70
C SER A 100 -14.12 -4.33 -8.03
N THR A 101 -14.34 -5.64 -8.17
CA THR A 101 -13.38 -6.67 -7.77
C THR A 101 -13.28 -7.73 -8.85
N GLU A 102 -12.05 -8.09 -9.20
CA GLU A 102 -11.73 -9.22 -10.07
C GLU A 102 -10.82 -10.20 -9.34
N TYR A 103 -10.77 -11.43 -9.81
CA TYR A 103 -10.06 -12.54 -9.17
C TYR A 103 -9.19 -13.29 -10.16
N ALA A 104 -8.02 -13.74 -9.72
CA ALA A 104 -7.11 -14.57 -10.48
C ALA A 104 -6.44 -15.62 -9.59
N GLY A 105 -5.78 -16.60 -10.20
CA GLY A 105 -5.01 -17.63 -9.49
C GLY A 105 -5.77 -18.95 -9.27
N ILE A 106 -5.02 -20.06 -9.29
CA ILE A 106 -5.55 -21.43 -9.20
C ILE A 106 -5.41 -21.96 -7.78
N ASP A 107 -4.17 -22.07 -7.28
CA ASP A 107 -3.88 -22.60 -5.93
C ASP A 107 -4.06 -21.56 -4.82
N VAL A 108 -3.79 -20.29 -5.14
CA VAL A 108 -3.99 -19.13 -4.28
C VAL A 108 -4.86 -18.15 -5.04
N ALA A 109 -6.06 -17.90 -4.55
CA ALA A 109 -6.93 -16.88 -5.14
C ALA A 109 -6.37 -15.50 -4.80
N VAL A 110 -6.36 -14.58 -5.76
CA VAL A 110 -5.94 -13.20 -5.57
C VAL A 110 -7.06 -12.30 -6.05
N SER A 111 -7.53 -11.41 -5.18
CA SER A 111 -8.52 -10.39 -5.55
C SER A 111 -7.82 -9.07 -5.87
N ARG A 112 -8.16 -8.46 -7.01
CA ARG A 112 -7.89 -7.06 -7.35
C ARG A 112 -9.16 -6.25 -7.11
N THR A 113 -9.15 -5.44 -6.06
CA THR A 113 -10.30 -4.62 -5.67
C THR A 113 -10.00 -3.14 -5.90
N SER A 114 -10.86 -2.48 -6.67
CA SER A 114 -10.86 -1.04 -6.87
C SER A 114 -11.80 -0.38 -5.87
N LEU A 115 -11.26 0.49 -5.03
CA LEU A 115 -12.01 1.29 -4.05
C LEU A 115 -11.90 2.78 -4.39
N ARG A 116 -12.96 3.54 -4.13
CA ARG A 116 -12.97 5.00 -4.31
C ARG A 116 -13.14 5.72 -2.98
N ALA A 117 -12.31 6.71 -2.73
CA ALA A 117 -12.40 7.57 -1.55
C ALA A 117 -13.56 8.56 -1.70
N GLU A 118 -14.69 8.33 -1.01
CA GLU A 118 -15.91 9.12 -1.17
C GLU A 118 -16.18 10.00 0.06
N ALA A 119 -16.20 9.42 1.27
CA ALA A 119 -16.44 10.17 2.50
C ALA A 119 -15.13 10.57 3.19
N GLN A 120 -15.10 11.77 3.78
CA GLN A 120 -13.96 12.23 4.59
C GLN A 120 -13.85 11.46 5.91
N GLY A 121 -12.65 11.45 6.48
CA GLY A 121 -12.37 10.91 7.81
C GLY A 121 -11.48 9.67 7.79
N VAL A 122 -11.32 9.07 8.97
CA VAL A 122 -10.49 7.87 9.15
C VAL A 122 -11.21 6.66 8.57
N VAL A 123 -10.49 5.86 7.79
CA VAL A 123 -11.04 4.63 7.20
C VAL A 123 -11.16 3.56 8.29
N PRO A 124 -12.34 2.98 8.52
CA PRO A 124 -12.54 1.96 9.55
C PRO A 124 -11.79 0.67 9.20
N GLN A 125 -11.31 -0.03 10.22
CA GLN A 125 -10.67 -1.36 10.11
C GLN A 125 -9.42 -1.45 9.20
N ALA A 126 -8.96 -0.35 8.60
CA ALA A 126 -7.82 -0.35 7.70
C ALA A 126 -6.53 -0.78 8.40
N ASP A 127 -6.34 -0.40 9.66
CA ASP A 127 -5.23 -0.86 10.49
C ASP A 127 -5.26 -2.37 10.74
N ARG A 128 -6.45 -2.92 11.00
CA ARG A 128 -6.65 -4.35 11.22
C ARG A 128 -6.49 -5.18 9.94
N ILE A 129 -7.01 -4.71 8.81
CA ILE A 129 -7.10 -5.48 7.57
C ILE A 129 -5.90 -5.23 6.65
N LEU A 130 -5.44 -3.98 6.55
CA LEU A 130 -4.35 -3.55 5.66
C LEU A 130 -3.03 -3.30 6.41
N GLY A 131 -3.02 -3.43 7.73
CA GLY A 131 -1.84 -3.16 8.55
C GLY A 131 -1.44 -1.68 8.58
N SER A 132 -2.31 -0.77 8.12
CA SER A 132 -2.01 0.66 8.04
C SER A 132 -3.27 1.49 8.22
N ARG A 133 -3.16 2.62 8.93
CA ARG A 133 -4.27 3.56 9.08
C ARG A 133 -4.41 4.39 7.81
N PHE A 134 -5.64 4.63 7.38
CA PHE A 134 -5.94 5.50 6.25
C PHE A 134 -6.84 6.65 6.69
N GLU A 135 -6.74 7.78 6.00
CA GLU A 135 -7.57 8.96 6.20
C GLU A 135 -7.88 9.62 4.87
N VAL A 136 -9.16 9.85 4.61
CA VAL A 136 -9.65 10.57 3.44
C VAL A 136 -9.82 12.05 3.82
N LEU A 137 -9.04 12.89 3.14
CA LEU A 137 -9.03 14.34 3.27
C LEU A 137 -9.90 14.98 2.17
N PRO A 138 -10.30 16.26 2.34
CA PRO A 138 -10.93 17.02 1.27
C PRO A 138 -10.13 16.98 -0.04
N ARG A 139 -10.85 17.05 -1.17
CA ARG A 139 -10.23 16.97 -2.52
C ARG A 139 -9.13 17.99 -2.78
N SER A 140 -9.17 19.16 -2.14
CA SER A 140 -8.20 20.24 -2.31
C SER A 140 -7.04 20.19 -1.31
N SER A 141 -7.05 19.26 -0.36
CA SER A 141 -6.03 19.20 0.68
C SER A 141 -4.70 18.67 0.12
N PRO A 142 -3.57 19.28 0.50
CA PRO A 142 -2.28 18.66 0.27
C PRO A 142 -2.16 17.40 1.13
N ILE A 143 -1.59 16.34 0.57
CA ILE A 143 -1.30 15.12 1.32
C ILE A 143 0.18 15.08 1.71
N ILE A 144 0.46 14.36 2.78
CA ILE A 144 1.82 14.04 3.22
C ILE A 144 2.12 12.61 2.79
N LEU A 145 3.09 12.47 1.88
CA LEU A 145 3.56 11.17 1.40
C LEU A 145 4.94 10.86 1.98
N PRO A 146 5.06 9.90 2.91
CA PRO A 146 6.37 9.41 3.32
C PRO A 146 6.97 8.54 2.21
N LEU A 147 8.12 8.98 1.67
CA LEU A 147 8.92 8.20 0.73
C LEU A 147 9.64 7.10 1.50
N LYS A 148 9.15 5.87 1.35
CA LYS A 148 9.72 4.68 1.96
C LYS A 148 10.60 3.94 0.96
N ARG A 149 11.70 3.34 1.44
CA ARG A 149 12.46 2.37 0.66
C ARG A 149 11.56 1.16 0.38
N VAL A 150 11.61 0.63 -0.85
CA VAL A 150 10.89 -0.60 -1.21
C VAL A 150 11.24 -1.72 -0.21
N GLY A 151 10.22 -2.39 0.32
CA GLY A 151 10.38 -3.45 1.32
C GLY A 151 10.60 -2.98 2.77
N LEU A 152 10.68 -1.67 3.02
CA LEU A 152 10.88 -1.10 4.36
C LEU A 152 9.65 -0.30 4.80
N GLN A 153 8.62 -1.00 5.26
CA GLN A 153 7.53 -0.36 5.98
C GLN A 153 7.94 -0.15 7.44
N HIS A 154 8.77 0.86 7.72
CA HIS A 154 8.80 1.36 9.09
C HIS A 154 7.47 2.04 9.38
N ASP A 155 6.82 1.57 10.44
CA ASP A 155 5.64 2.17 11.02
C ASP A 155 6.04 3.46 11.71
N ARG A 156 5.80 4.59 11.04
CA ARG A 156 5.90 5.91 11.67
C ARG A 156 4.60 6.28 12.37
N PHE A 157 3.66 5.35 12.55
CA PHE A 157 2.29 5.60 13.02
C PHE A 157 1.56 6.69 12.23
N THR A 158 2.01 6.96 11.00
CA THR A 158 1.47 8.00 10.14
C THR A 158 0.40 7.38 9.26
N LYS A 159 -0.77 8.02 9.20
CA LYS A 159 -1.87 7.56 8.36
C LYS A 159 -1.51 7.77 6.88
N ILE A 160 -1.88 6.82 6.03
CA ILE A 160 -1.88 7.00 4.58
C ILE A 160 -3.02 7.97 4.26
N GLN A 161 -2.67 9.10 3.65
CA GLN A 161 -3.62 10.14 3.31
C GLN A 161 -4.07 9.99 1.87
N LEU A 162 -5.38 10.07 1.68
CA LEU A 162 -6.06 10.05 0.39
C LEU A 162 -6.88 11.33 0.25
N ARG A 163 -7.21 11.71 -0.97
CA ARG A 163 -8.18 12.77 -1.24
C ARG A 163 -9.51 12.16 -1.65
N GLN A 164 -10.60 12.89 -1.37
CA GLN A 164 -11.89 12.55 -1.97
C GLN A 164 -11.79 12.50 -3.49
N GLY A 165 -12.26 11.40 -4.07
CA GLY A 165 -12.20 11.08 -5.48
C GLY A 165 -11.02 10.18 -5.88
N ASP A 166 -10.02 9.99 -5.01
CA ASP A 166 -8.89 9.10 -5.28
C ASP A 166 -9.35 7.63 -5.39
N THR A 167 -8.65 6.87 -6.22
CA THR A 167 -8.89 5.43 -6.41
C THR A 167 -7.73 4.64 -5.81
N ILE A 168 -8.06 3.58 -5.08
CA ILE A 168 -7.10 2.62 -4.53
C ILE A 168 -7.28 1.29 -5.26
N GLN A 169 -6.17 0.72 -5.72
CA GLN A 169 -6.12 -0.66 -6.17
C GLN A 169 -5.54 -1.52 -5.05
N LEU A 170 -6.35 -2.46 -4.56
CA LEU A 170 -6.01 -3.34 -3.46
C LEU A 170 -5.88 -4.78 -3.98
N TYR A 171 -4.71 -5.38 -3.76
CA TYR A 171 -4.44 -6.78 -4.11
C TYR A 171 -4.39 -7.60 -2.81
N ILE A 172 -5.26 -8.61 -2.70
CA ILE A 172 -5.31 -9.52 -1.54
C ILE A 172 -5.21 -10.95 -2.04
N SER A 173 -4.18 -11.67 -1.59
CA SER A 173 -4.10 -13.11 -1.74
C SER A 173 -4.90 -13.82 -0.64
N GLN A 174 -5.81 -14.69 -1.03
CA GLN A 174 -6.63 -15.55 -0.19
C GLN A 174 -6.39 -17.01 -0.63
N GLY A 175 -5.68 -17.78 0.19
CA GLY A 175 -5.34 -19.16 -0.15
C GLY A 175 -4.16 -19.68 0.67
N GLY A 176 -4.06 -21.00 0.75
CA GLY A 176 -3.18 -21.71 1.67
C GLY A 176 -3.97 -22.36 2.80
N LYS A 177 -4.27 -23.65 2.65
CA LYS A 177 -4.78 -24.47 3.75
C LYS A 177 -3.72 -24.45 4.85
N MET A 178 -4.01 -23.79 5.97
CA MET A 178 -3.29 -24.01 7.22
C MET A 178 -3.65 -25.43 7.66
N THR A 179 -2.83 -26.42 7.26
CA THR A 179 -2.78 -27.70 7.96
C THR A 179 -2.06 -27.51 9.28
#